data_AF-A0A9P4S3R9-F1
#
_entry.id   AF-A0A9P4S3R9-F1
#
_cell.length_a   1.000
_cell.length_b   1.000
_cell.length_c   1.000
_cell.angle_alpha   90.00
_cell.angle_beta   90.00
_cell.angle_gamma   90.00
#
_symmetry.space_group_name_H-M   'P 1'
#
loop_
_entity.id
_entity.type
_entity.pdbx_description
1 polymer ?
#
loop_
_entity_poly.entity_id
_entity_poly.type
_entity_poly.pdbx_seq_one_letter_code
_entity_poly.pdbx_strand_id
1 'polypeptide(L)'
;MASPEMPNSPASSVGSLSDSPPTLEQLVSHFVAAKRSLASTQHVWRANEIVNTARALLEENATFSAKNAFIRSAVREQLHALDAVREGVEQVGRDGQKEFKTLLQTLDAHSARLQGTLQTLQSTPVEPAFQPPETPPKYLFDFVNENDVNELNSALRHCIDRTNAATAALVDTTEVFDRSLESIQVALTSVPAADDAGVSPLPSSFRAQEGHATEMANLLESLVRHYDLCVTALKHTEGGGEAAALATGELPANLDINVESLHQDAPPQPITEEERTNMLLVVGKDAAEVEEVVGEIRDGLVEMEGVLAETTTYIEQLRAENAGLRSVVSLLGKVGGQMPGYISAASEYMARWDEERSNIEEKMEQLEGLRQFYEGFLGAYDGLLVEVGRRRGVQNAMEKIAQEAMAKIEKLFKEDADQRELFKEDQGDFLPSDIWPGLVNPPVRFEVRAIDGAGSIPEVKKEVLEKAFQRVRSKV
;
A
#
# COMPACT_ATOMS: atom_id res chain seq x y z
N MET A 1 41.87 76.84 -17.33
CA MET A 1 42.99 76.03 -16.80
C MET A 1 42.45 74.63 -16.61
N ALA A 2 42.95 73.55 -17.20
CA ALA A 2 43.97 73.29 -18.19
C ALA A 2 43.63 71.91 -18.78
N SER A 3 43.94 71.69 -20.06
CA SER A 3 43.92 70.36 -20.70
C SER A 3 44.87 69.37 -20.01
N PRO A 4 44.67 68.06 -20.23
CA PRO A 4 45.71 67.27 -20.90
C PRO A 4 45.11 66.32 -21.95
N GLU A 5 45.52 66.41 -23.22
CA GLU A 5 46.62 65.66 -23.87
C GLU A 5 46.26 64.18 -24.15
N MET A 6 45.75 63.98 -25.37
CA MET A 6 45.57 62.69 -26.03
C MET A 6 46.92 62.14 -26.49
N PRO A 7 47.20 60.84 -26.36
CA PRO A 7 48.33 60.22 -27.03
C PRO A 7 47.99 59.95 -28.51
N ASN A 8 48.81 60.54 -29.37
CA ASN A 8 48.90 60.28 -30.81
C ASN A 8 49.39 58.86 -31.10
N SER A 9 48.84 58.29 -32.18
CA SER A 9 49.47 57.44 -33.23
C SER A 9 48.88 56.02 -33.35
N PRO A 10 48.96 55.38 -34.54
CA PRO A 10 49.28 55.91 -35.87
C PRO A 10 48.11 55.72 -36.86
N ALA A 11 48.09 56.58 -37.88
CA ALA A 11 47.32 56.36 -39.09
C ALA A 11 47.82 55.09 -39.78
N SER A 12 46.99 54.05 -39.81
CA SER A 12 47.12 52.94 -40.74
C SER A 12 46.94 53.52 -42.14
N SER A 13 48.00 53.43 -42.94
CA SER A 13 48.03 53.84 -44.33
C SER A 13 46.94 53.12 -45.11
N VAL A 14 45.85 53.83 -45.39
CA VAL A 14 44.90 53.44 -46.43
C VAL A 14 45.64 53.67 -47.74
N GLY A 15 46.22 52.59 -48.27
CA GLY A 15 46.82 52.58 -49.59
C GLY A 15 45.74 52.91 -50.61
N SER A 16 46.01 53.94 -51.42
CA SER A 16 45.20 54.29 -52.60
C SER A 16 44.84 53.05 -53.39
N LEU A 17 43.55 52.77 -53.51
CA LEU A 17 43.02 51.90 -54.56
C LEU A 17 43.30 52.58 -55.89
N SER A 18 44.38 52.17 -56.54
CA SER A 18 44.63 52.49 -57.94
C SER A 18 43.58 51.77 -58.78
N ASP A 19 42.79 52.54 -59.52
CA ASP A 19 41.86 52.10 -60.59
C ASP A 19 42.65 51.60 -61.83
N SER A 20 43.74 50.88 -61.57
CA SER A 20 44.64 50.28 -62.56
C SER A 20 44.30 48.79 -62.66
N PRO A 21 44.25 48.20 -63.85
CA PRO A 21 44.02 46.77 -64.00
C PRO A 21 45.11 45.97 -63.22
N PRO A 22 44.72 44.92 -62.49
CA PRO A 22 45.64 44.10 -61.69
C PRO A 22 46.76 43.54 -62.57
N THR A 23 47.99 43.52 -62.04
CA THR A 23 49.14 42.95 -62.74
C THR A 23 49.04 41.42 -62.82
N LEU A 24 49.75 40.80 -63.77
CA LEU A 24 49.78 39.34 -63.94
C LEU A 24 50.14 38.61 -62.64
N GLU A 25 51.10 39.13 -61.88
CA GLU A 25 51.51 38.58 -60.57
C GLU A 25 50.39 38.68 -59.53
N GLN A 26 49.64 39.79 -59.52
CA GLN A 26 48.48 39.98 -58.63
C GLN A 26 47.35 39.00 -58.99
N LEU A 27 47.05 38.81 -60.27
CA LEU A 27 46.04 37.84 -60.73
C LEU A 27 46.40 36.41 -60.35
N VAL A 28 47.67 36.02 -60.49
CA VAL A 28 48.14 34.69 -60.06
C VAL A 28 48.03 34.55 -58.53
N SER A 29 48.33 35.60 -57.75
CA SER A 29 48.16 35.58 -56.30
C SER A 29 46.69 35.44 -55.88
N HIS A 30 45.77 36.15 -56.54
CA HIS A 30 44.32 36.06 -56.31
C HIS A 30 43.79 34.68 -56.71
N PHE A 31 44.26 34.10 -57.81
CA PHE A 31 43.91 32.74 -58.21
C PHE A 31 44.39 31.69 -57.19
N VAL A 32 45.62 31.81 -56.68
CA VAL A 32 46.13 30.90 -55.64
C VAL A 32 45.34 31.06 -54.33
N ALA A 33 44.97 32.28 -53.95
CA ALA A 33 44.14 32.56 -52.79
C ALA A 33 42.72 31.97 -52.94
N ALA A 34 42.08 32.16 -54.11
CA ALA A 34 40.79 31.56 -54.45
C ALA A 34 40.86 30.02 -54.46
N LYS A 35 41.96 29.45 -54.99
CA LYS A 35 42.17 27.99 -54.96
C LYS A 35 42.32 27.46 -53.53
N ARG A 36 43.00 28.21 -52.65
CA ARG A 36 43.15 27.85 -51.24
C ARG A 36 41.83 28.01 -50.48
N SER A 37 41.03 29.03 -50.79
CA SER A 37 39.74 29.26 -50.14
C SER A 37 38.74 28.15 -50.44
N LEU A 38 38.85 27.44 -51.58
CA LEU A 38 38.06 26.24 -51.88
C LEU A 38 38.28 25.08 -50.90
N ALA A 39 39.36 25.08 -50.10
CA ALA A 39 39.51 24.14 -48.99
C ALA A 39 38.36 24.27 -47.95
N SER A 40 37.66 25.42 -47.92
CA SER A 40 36.44 25.64 -47.15
C SER A 40 35.29 24.69 -47.50
N THR A 41 35.36 23.99 -48.64
CA THR A 41 34.44 22.89 -49.00
C THR A 41 34.36 21.82 -47.90
N GLN A 42 35.47 21.56 -47.19
CA GLN A 42 35.48 20.63 -46.07
C GLN A 42 34.62 21.11 -44.89
N HIS A 43 34.62 22.41 -44.62
CA HIS A 43 33.79 23.03 -43.57
C HIS A 43 32.30 22.93 -43.91
N VAL A 44 31.93 23.18 -45.17
CA VAL A 44 30.53 23.04 -45.64
C VAL A 44 30.08 21.58 -45.63
N TRP A 45 30.96 20.65 -45.99
CA TRP A 45 30.65 19.21 -45.90
C TRP A 45 30.38 18.78 -44.45
N ARG A 46 31.20 19.26 -43.51
CA ARG A 46 31.00 19.06 -42.07
C ARG A 46 29.70 19.70 -41.58
N ALA A 47 29.36 20.92 -42.03
CA ALA A 47 28.10 21.57 -41.70
C ALA A 47 26.88 20.74 -42.16
N ASN A 48 26.92 20.17 -43.36
CA ASN A 48 25.87 19.26 -43.83
C ASN A 48 25.80 17.98 -42.98
N GLU A 49 26.93 17.42 -42.55
CA GLU A 49 26.96 16.30 -41.61
C GLU A 49 26.25 16.67 -40.28
N ILE A 50 26.57 17.85 -39.73
CA ILE A 50 25.95 18.38 -38.51
C ILE A 50 24.43 18.48 -38.66
N VAL A 51 23.92 19.04 -39.77
CA VAL A 51 22.46 19.14 -40.02
C VAL A 51 21.81 17.76 -40.10
N ASN A 52 22.46 16.79 -40.74
CA ASN A 52 21.93 15.42 -40.81
C ASN A 52 21.92 14.75 -39.43
N THR A 53 22.96 14.92 -38.61
CA THR A 53 22.97 14.45 -37.22
C THR A 53 21.88 15.15 -36.39
N ALA A 54 21.73 16.46 -36.52
CA ALA A 54 20.72 17.23 -35.81
C ALA A 54 19.29 16.83 -36.17
N ARG A 55 19.03 16.48 -37.44
CA ARG A 55 17.75 15.92 -37.87
C ARG A 55 17.44 14.62 -37.14
N ALA A 56 18.42 13.70 -37.04
CA ALA A 56 18.25 12.45 -36.31
C ALA A 56 18.00 12.70 -34.81
N LEU A 57 18.71 13.66 -34.20
CA LEU A 57 18.48 14.06 -32.80
C LEU A 57 17.08 14.67 -32.59
N LEU A 58 16.56 15.43 -33.56
CA LEU A 58 15.20 16.00 -33.49
C LEU A 58 14.12 14.91 -33.52
N GLU A 59 14.30 13.85 -34.33
CA GLU A 59 13.40 12.70 -34.36
C GLU A 59 13.43 11.92 -33.04
N GLU A 60 14.64 11.72 -32.49
CA GLU A 60 14.82 11.11 -31.17
C GLU A 60 14.16 11.93 -30.06
N ASN A 61 14.30 13.25 -30.08
CA ASN A 61 13.65 14.17 -29.14
C ASN A 61 12.13 13.97 -29.12
N ALA A 62 11.49 14.07 -30.29
CA ALA A 62 10.03 13.91 -30.38
C ALA A 62 9.58 12.55 -29.81
N THR A 63 10.37 11.50 -30.07
CA THR A 63 10.10 10.15 -29.58
C THR A 63 10.28 10.02 -28.06
N PHE A 64 11.40 10.48 -27.51
CA PHE A 64 11.70 10.36 -26.08
C PHE A 64 10.84 11.28 -25.23
N SER A 65 10.63 12.53 -25.63
CA SER A 65 9.75 13.46 -24.89
C SER A 65 8.33 12.91 -24.78
N ALA A 66 7.76 12.41 -25.89
CA ALA A 66 6.43 11.81 -25.89
C ALA A 66 6.36 10.54 -25.01
N LYS A 67 7.35 9.64 -25.15
CA LYS A 67 7.42 8.41 -24.33
C LYS A 67 7.57 8.71 -22.85
N ASN A 68 8.44 9.63 -22.48
CA ASN A 68 8.70 9.95 -21.08
C ASN A 68 7.49 10.63 -20.43
N ALA A 69 6.84 11.57 -21.13
CA ALA A 69 5.61 12.21 -20.66
C ALA A 69 4.51 11.17 -20.45
N PHE A 70 4.31 10.27 -21.42
CA PHE A 70 3.34 9.18 -21.32
C PHE A 70 3.66 8.25 -20.14
N ILE A 71 4.90 7.77 -20.00
CA ILE A 71 5.29 6.85 -18.93
C ILE A 71 5.12 7.52 -17.56
N ARG A 72 5.52 8.78 -17.39
CA ARG A 72 5.30 9.50 -16.12
C ARG A 72 3.81 9.59 -15.77
N SER A 73 2.97 9.94 -16.73
CA SER A 73 1.52 10.01 -16.52
C SER A 73 0.95 8.64 -16.17
N ALA A 74 1.28 7.61 -16.95
CA ALA A 74 0.79 6.25 -16.76
C ALA A 74 1.25 5.66 -15.42
N VAL A 75 2.51 5.84 -15.02
CA VAL A 75 3.01 5.37 -13.72
C VAL A 75 2.27 6.06 -12.57
N ARG A 76 1.99 7.37 -12.65
CA ARG A 76 1.21 8.07 -11.62
C ARG A 76 -0.22 7.56 -11.52
N GLU A 77 -0.87 7.31 -12.65
CA GLU A 77 -2.23 6.75 -12.67
C GLU A 77 -2.27 5.33 -12.10
N GLN A 78 -1.29 4.49 -12.44
CA GLN A 78 -1.19 3.15 -11.88
C GLN A 78 -0.86 3.17 -10.39
N LEU A 79 -0.01 4.08 -9.92
CA LEU A 79 0.24 4.28 -8.48
C LEU A 79 -1.07 4.60 -7.74
N HIS A 80 -1.88 5.53 -8.27
CA HIS A 80 -3.17 5.84 -7.68
C HIS A 80 -4.11 4.61 -7.65
N ALA A 81 -4.11 3.79 -8.70
CA ALA A 81 -4.88 2.55 -8.70
C ALA A 81 -4.39 1.55 -7.63
N LEU A 82 -3.07 1.44 -7.43
CA LEU A 82 -2.50 0.59 -6.39
C LEU A 82 -2.79 1.13 -4.97
N ASP A 83 -2.73 2.44 -4.78
CA ASP A 83 -3.12 3.11 -3.53
C ASP A 83 -4.59 2.84 -3.20
N ALA A 84 -5.49 2.87 -4.19
CA ALA A 84 -6.90 2.54 -3.97
C ALA A 84 -7.08 1.09 -3.52
N VAL A 85 -6.28 0.14 -4.05
CA VAL A 85 -6.31 -1.26 -3.59
C VAL A 85 -5.76 -1.37 -2.17
N ARG A 86 -4.65 -0.69 -1.86
CA ARG A 86 -4.09 -0.59 -0.51
C ARG A 86 -5.13 -0.10 0.49
N GLU A 87 -5.80 1.01 0.20
CA GLU A 87 -6.86 1.56 1.05
C GLU A 87 -8.02 0.57 1.24
N GLY A 88 -8.38 -0.18 0.19
CA GLY A 88 -9.37 -1.25 0.28
C GLY A 88 -8.97 -2.37 1.24
N VAL A 89 -7.72 -2.83 1.18
CA VAL A 89 -7.17 -3.86 2.08
C VAL A 89 -7.15 -3.35 3.53
N GLU A 90 -6.70 -2.12 3.74
CA GLU A 90 -6.71 -1.48 5.06
C GLU A 90 -8.13 -1.30 5.62
N GLN A 91 -9.09 -0.97 4.77
CA GLN A 91 -10.49 -0.83 5.16
C GLN A 91 -11.06 -2.16 5.66
N VAL A 92 -10.78 -3.27 4.96
CA VAL A 92 -11.18 -4.62 5.39
C VAL A 92 -10.63 -4.95 6.78
N GLY A 93 -9.34 -4.66 7.03
CA GLY A 93 -8.72 -4.87 8.35
C GLY A 93 -9.35 -4.00 9.45
N ARG A 94 -9.62 -2.73 9.15
CA ARG A 94 -10.27 -1.79 10.09
C ARG A 94 -11.69 -2.21 10.45
N ASP A 95 -12.46 -2.65 9.47
CA ASP A 95 -13.84 -3.10 9.68
C ASP A 95 -13.87 -4.37 10.52
N GLY A 96 -13.03 -5.36 10.21
CA GLY A 96 -12.90 -6.58 11.02
C GLY A 96 -12.48 -6.29 12.46
N GLN A 97 -11.51 -5.39 12.68
CA GLN A 97 -11.09 -5.00 14.04
C GLN A 97 -12.20 -4.28 14.82
N LYS A 98 -13.00 -3.45 14.14
CA LYS A 98 -14.13 -2.76 14.75
C LYS A 98 -15.23 -3.73 15.16
N GLU A 99 -15.57 -4.70 14.30
CA GLU A 99 -16.51 -5.77 14.61
C GLU A 99 -15.99 -6.61 15.78
N PHE A 100 -14.72 -7.02 15.76
CA PHE A 100 -14.10 -7.78 16.84
C PHE A 100 -14.18 -7.07 18.19
N LYS A 101 -13.89 -5.76 18.22
CA LYS A 101 -14.01 -4.97 19.45
C LYS A 101 -15.45 -4.95 19.99
N THR A 102 -16.43 -4.86 19.10
CA THR A 102 -17.85 -4.86 19.48
C THR A 102 -18.28 -6.22 20.01
N LEU A 103 -17.81 -7.30 19.38
CA LEU A 103 -18.06 -8.66 19.82
C LEU A 103 -17.42 -8.94 21.18
N LEU A 104 -16.19 -8.48 21.41
CA LEU A 104 -15.48 -8.62 22.68
C LEU A 104 -16.23 -7.93 23.84
N GLN A 105 -16.79 -6.74 23.62
CA GLN A 105 -17.62 -6.06 24.62
C GLN A 105 -18.87 -6.87 24.99
N THR A 106 -19.45 -7.55 24.00
CA THR A 106 -20.62 -8.42 24.22
C THR A 106 -20.21 -9.67 25.00
N LEU A 107 -19.09 -10.29 24.64
CA LEU A 107 -18.51 -11.43 25.35
C LEU A 107 -18.20 -11.09 26.81
N ASP A 108 -17.56 -9.95 27.07
CA ASP A 108 -17.25 -9.47 28.43
C ASP A 108 -18.53 -9.33 29.27
N ALA A 109 -19.62 -8.86 28.67
CA ALA A 109 -20.91 -8.75 29.34
C ALA A 109 -21.51 -10.12 29.71
N HIS A 110 -21.45 -11.12 28.81
CA HIS A 110 -21.90 -12.49 29.12
C HIS A 110 -21.03 -13.15 30.20
N SER A 111 -19.70 -12.99 30.10
CA SER A 111 -18.74 -13.50 31.08
C SER A 111 -18.97 -12.90 32.47
N ALA A 112 -19.18 -11.58 32.57
CA ALA A 112 -19.48 -10.89 33.83
C ALA A 112 -20.78 -11.40 34.48
N ARG A 113 -21.81 -11.68 33.68
CA ARG A 113 -23.08 -12.26 34.19
C ARG A 113 -22.85 -13.66 34.76
N LEU A 114 -22.15 -14.54 34.03
CA LEU A 114 -21.82 -15.87 34.51
C LEU A 114 -20.99 -15.79 35.81
N GLN A 115 -19.97 -14.95 35.86
CA GLN A 115 -19.15 -14.76 37.05
C GLN A 115 -19.98 -14.28 38.26
N GLY A 116 -20.95 -13.39 38.05
CA GLY A 116 -21.89 -12.98 39.10
C GLY A 116 -22.75 -14.14 39.62
N THR A 117 -23.21 -15.03 38.73
CA THR A 117 -23.96 -16.23 39.15
C THR A 117 -23.09 -17.23 39.92
N LEU A 118 -21.84 -17.44 39.49
CA LEU A 118 -20.88 -18.28 40.19
C LEU A 118 -20.51 -17.71 41.56
N GLN A 119 -20.33 -16.39 41.69
CA GLN A 119 -20.10 -15.73 42.97
C GLN A 119 -21.29 -15.91 43.92
N THR A 120 -22.51 -15.87 43.39
CA THR A 120 -23.72 -16.15 44.17
C THR A 120 -23.70 -17.60 44.71
N LEU A 121 -23.35 -18.57 43.86
CA LEU A 121 -23.18 -19.97 44.27
C LEU A 121 -22.08 -20.16 45.33
N GLN A 122 -20.95 -19.45 45.21
CA GLN A 122 -19.85 -19.48 46.17
C GLN A 122 -20.23 -18.89 47.53
N SER A 123 -21.09 -17.88 47.55
CA SER A 123 -21.55 -17.24 48.79
C SER A 123 -22.74 -17.94 49.44
N THR A 124 -23.34 -18.95 48.80
CA THR A 124 -24.52 -19.65 49.30
C THR A 124 -24.11 -20.94 50.02
N PRO A 125 -24.12 -20.98 51.37
CA PRO A 125 -23.79 -22.18 52.12
C PRO A 125 -24.91 -23.22 51.98
N VAL A 126 -24.53 -24.49 51.95
CA VAL A 126 -25.48 -25.60 52.02
C VAL A 126 -25.95 -25.78 53.46
N GLU A 127 -27.25 -26.00 53.64
CA GLU A 127 -27.85 -26.16 54.97
C GLU A 127 -27.21 -27.35 55.71
N PRO A 128 -26.73 -27.16 56.95
CA PRO A 128 -26.03 -28.20 57.70
C PRO A 128 -26.85 -29.48 57.90
N ALA A 129 -28.19 -29.37 57.92
CA ALA A 129 -29.08 -30.52 58.06
C ALA A 129 -28.97 -31.53 56.90
N PHE A 130 -28.47 -31.11 55.72
CA PHE A 130 -28.24 -31.98 54.56
C PHE A 130 -26.86 -32.63 54.57
N GLN A 131 -26.00 -32.28 55.53
CA GLN A 131 -24.63 -32.76 55.61
C GLN A 131 -24.46 -33.73 56.78
N PRO A 132 -23.57 -34.74 56.66
CA PRO A 132 -23.17 -35.56 57.80
C PRO A 132 -22.58 -34.68 58.93
N PRO A 133 -22.77 -35.06 60.21
CA PRO A 133 -22.41 -34.23 61.36
C PRO A 133 -20.90 -33.92 61.53
N GLU A 134 -20.03 -34.44 60.67
CA GLU A 134 -18.56 -34.28 60.75
C GLU A 134 -17.92 -33.69 59.48
N THR A 135 -18.70 -33.26 58.48
CA THR A 135 -18.14 -32.66 57.26
C THR A 135 -17.99 -31.13 57.37
N PRO A 136 -16.93 -30.54 56.78
CA PRO A 136 -16.77 -29.09 56.71
C PRO A 136 -17.92 -28.43 55.93
N PRO A 137 -18.25 -27.16 56.22
CA PRO A 137 -19.36 -26.47 55.58
C PRO A 137 -19.11 -26.34 54.08
N LYS A 138 -19.89 -27.08 53.28
CA LYS A 138 -19.88 -26.98 51.82
C LYS A 138 -20.74 -25.83 51.33
N TYR A 139 -20.36 -25.25 50.21
CA TYR A 139 -21.12 -24.25 49.46
C TYR A 139 -21.75 -24.89 48.22
N LEU A 140 -22.77 -24.25 47.64
CA LEU A 140 -23.37 -24.76 46.41
C LEU A 140 -22.35 -24.88 45.26
N PHE A 141 -21.37 -23.98 45.25
CA PHE A 141 -20.27 -24.02 44.28
C PHE A 141 -19.42 -25.30 44.34
N ASP A 142 -19.30 -25.96 45.50
CA ASP A 142 -18.52 -27.22 45.61
C ASP A 142 -19.13 -28.39 44.83
N PHE A 143 -20.36 -28.23 44.35
CA PHE A 143 -21.09 -29.20 43.53
C PHE A 143 -21.05 -28.86 42.03
N VAL A 144 -20.36 -27.79 41.66
CA VAL A 144 -20.23 -27.30 40.28
C VAL A 144 -18.96 -27.87 39.64
N ASN A 145 -19.04 -28.23 38.36
CA ASN A 145 -17.88 -28.62 37.58
C ASN A 145 -17.17 -27.38 37.01
N GLU A 146 -16.02 -27.02 37.58
CA GLU A 146 -15.22 -25.89 37.09
C GLU A 146 -14.59 -26.16 35.72
N ASN A 147 -14.42 -27.42 35.33
CA ASN A 147 -13.74 -27.78 34.09
C ASN A 147 -14.48 -27.22 32.86
N ASP A 148 -15.80 -27.27 32.84
CA ASP A 148 -16.61 -26.82 31.71
C ASP A 148 -16.47 -25.30 31.48
N VAL A 149 -16.38 -24.52 32.57
CA VAL A 149 -16.13 -23.07 32.53
C VAL A 149 -14.70 -22.77 32.04
N ASN A 150 -13.72 -23.53 32.55
CA ASN A 150 -12.31 -23.34 32.22
C ASN A 150 -12.01 -23.71 30.77
N GLU A 151 -12.57 -24.80 30.27
CA GLU A 151 -12.45 -25.24 28.87
C GLU A 151 -13.04 -24.19 27.92
N LEU A 152 -14.23 -23.66 28.23
CA LEU A 152 -14.89 -22.63 27.45
C LEU A 152 -14.09 -21.32 27.40
N ASN A 153 -13.58 -20.88 28.56
CA ASN A 153 -12.70 -19.71 28.64
C ASN A 153 -11.39 -19.92 27.87
N SER A 154 -10.80 -21.12 27.92
CA SER A 154 -9.60 -21.45 27.16
C SER A 154 -9.86 -21.43 25.64
N ALA A 155 -10.99 -21.99 25.21
CA ALA A 155 -11.39 -21.97 23.80
C ALA A 155 -11.59 -20.53 23.29
N LEU A 156 -12.25 -19.67 24.08
CA LEU A 156 -12.43 -18.25 23.76
C LEU A 156 -11.09 -17.51 23.64
N ARG A 157 -10.15 -17.77 24.55
CA ARG A 157 -8.79 -17.20 24.47
C ARG A 157 -8.09 -17.61 23.17
N HIS A 158 -8.19 -18.89 22.78
CA HIS A 158 -7.64 -19.34 21.51
C HIS A 158 -8.27 -18.67 20.29
N CYS A 159 -9.58 -18.41 20.28
CA CYS A 159 -10.25 -17.67 19.20
C CYS A 159 -9.74 -16.22 19.10
N ILE A 160 -9.56 -15.57 20.26
CA ILE A 160 -8.99 -14.22 20.37
C ILE A 160 -7.54 -14.20 19.84
N ASP A 161 -6.71 -15.15 20.26
CA ASP A 161 -5.32 -15.25 19.83
C ASP A 161 -5.22 -15.48 18.31
N ARG A 162 -6.08 -16.35 17.75
CA ARG A 162 -6.17 -16.60 16.30
C ARG A 162 -6.59 -15.34 15.53
N THR A 163 -7.56 -14.59 16.03
CA THR A 163 -8.01 -13.31 15.43
C THR A 163 -6.89 -12.26 15.46
N ASN A 164 -6.17 -12.15 16.58
CA ASN A 164 -5.04 -11.22 16.72
C ASN A 164 -3.89 -11.61 15.78
N ALA A 165 -3.58 -12.90 15.65
CA ALA A 165 -2.57 -13.41 14.73
C ALA A 165 -2.94 -13.12 13.26
N ALA A 166 -4.21 -13.34 12.88
CA ALA A 166 -4.69 -13.01 11.54
C ALA A 166 -4.61 -11.49 11.26
N THR A 167 -4.93 -10.67 12.25
CA THR A 167 -4.81 -9.20 12.15
C THR A 167 -3.34 -8.77 11.97
N ALA A 168 -2.43 -9.32 12.77
CA ALA A 168 -1.00 -9.03 12.66
C ALA A 168 -0.45 -9.42 11.28
N ALA A 169 -0.82 -10.60 10.78
CA ALA A 169 -0.42 -11.04 9.44
C ALA A 169 -0.92 -10.07 8.34
N LEU A 170 -2.16 -9.58 8.45
CA LEU A 170 -2.70 -8.61 7.49
C LEU A 170 -1.93 -7.27 7.56
N VAL A 171 -1.63 -6.77 8.76
CA VAL A 171 -0.85 -5.55 8.96
C VAL A 171 0.55 -5.70 8.36
N ASP A 172 1.25 -6.79 8.64
CA ASP A 172 2.58 -7.06 8.08
C ASP A 172 2.56 -7.04 6.55
N THR A 173 1.54 -7.66 5.93
CA THR A 173 1.41 -7.65 4.46
C THR A 173 1.12 -6.25 3.90
N THR A 174 0.37 -5.42 4.64
CA THR A 174 0.06 -4.05 4.26
C THR A 174 1.30 -3.16 4.36
N GLU A 175 2.11 -3.29 5.42
CA GLU A 175 3.38 -2.54 5.56
C GLU A 175 4.40 -2.91 4.48
N VAL A 176 4.41 -4.16 4.00
CA VAL A 176 5.22 -4.56 2.84
C VAL A 176 4.70 -3.90 1.56
N PHE A 177 3.39 -3.78 1.40
CA PHE A 177 2.78 -3.12 0.25
C PHE A 177 3.10 -1.62 0.26
N ASP A 178 2.96 -0.94 1.40
CA ASP A 178 3.29 0.48 1.56
C ASP A 178 4.74 0.79 1.20
N ARG A 179 5.69 -0.01 1.71
CA ARG A 179 7.11 0.12 1.37
C ARG A 179 7.37 -0.07 -0.12
N SER A 180 6.60 -0.95 -0.77
CA SER A 180 6.72 -1.20 -2.20
C SER A 180 6.22 0.01 -3.01
N LEU A 181 5.12 0.64 -2.59
CA LEU A 181 4.60 1.87 -3.20
C LEU A 181 5.53 3.06 -3.00
N GLU A 182 6.03 3.25 -1.78
CA GLU A 182 7.02 4.28 -1.46
C GLU A 182 8.29 4.10 -2.31
N SER A 183 8.76 2.86 -2.48
CA SER A 183 9.91 2.57 -3.34
C SER A 183 9.68 2.98 -4.79
N ILE A 184 8.49 2.77 -5.35
CA ILE A 184 8.15 3.23 -6.71
C ILE A 184 8.11 4.76 -6.76
N GLN A 185 7.52 5.41 -5.77
CA GLN A 185 7.42 6.87 -5.72
C GLN A 185 8.80 7.53 -5.61
N VAL A 186 9.66 7.02 -4.72
CA VAL A 186 11.06 7.45 -4.59
C VAL A 186 11.80 7.23 -5.91
N ALA A 187 11.67 6.05 -6.52
CA ALA A 187 12.29 5.77 -7.81
C ALA A 187 11.81 6.76 -8.90
N LEU A 188 10.51 7.06 -8.98
CA LEU A 188 9.94 8.02 -9.93
C LEU A 188 10.47 9.45 -9.72
N THR A 189 10.55 9.91 -8.47
CA THR A 189 11.08 11.25 -8.14
C THR A 189 12.59 11.37 -8.36
N SER A 190 13.33 10.27 -8.25
CA SER A 190 14.78 10.23 -8.49
C SER A 190 15.16 10.25 -9.97
N VAL A 191 14.20 10.01 -10.88
CA VAL A 191 14.47 10.06 -12.32
C VAL A 191 14.77 11.51 -12.71
N PRO A 192 15.94 11.80 -13.32
CA PRO A 192 16.27 13.13 -13.78
C PRO A 192 15.18 13.61 -14.75
N ALA A 193 14.67 14.82 -14.52
CA ALA A 193 13.74 15.47 -15.44
C ALA A 193 14.54 16.42 -16.33
N ALA A 194 14.44 16.25 -17.65
CA ALA A 194 14.81 17.32 -18.56
C ALA A 194 13.93 18.55 -18.25
N ASP A 195 14.53 19.75 -18.23
CA ASP A 195 13.89 20.98 -17.75
C ASP A 195 12.42 21.13 -18.17
N ASP A 196 11.57 21.37 -17.16
CA ASP A 196 10.10 21.33 -17.17
C ASP A 196 9.44 22.46 -17.99
N ALA A 197 10.21 23.18 -18.83
CA ALA A 197 9.77 24.34 -19.58
C ALA A 197 8.77 24.03 -20.72
N GLY A 198 8.36 22.76 -20.87
CA GLY A 198 7.30 22.31 -21.78
C GLY A 198 7.63 22.38 -23.28
N VAL A 199 8.70 23.08 -23.66
CA VAL A 199 9.13 23.25 -25.05
C VAL A 199 10.58 22.82 -25.17
N SER A 200 10.80 21.73 -25.91
CA SER A 200 12.15 21.28 -26.26
C SER A 200 12.89 22.39 -27.02
N PRO A 201 14.16 22.69 -26.70
CA PRO A 201 14.95 23.69 -27.42
C PRO A 201 15.38 23.20 -28.84
N LEU A 202 15.26 21.90 -29.11
CA LEU A 202 15.79 21.28 -30.33
C LEU A 202 15.15 21.77 -31.65
N PRO A 203 13.84 22.03 -31.75
CA PRO A 203 13.26 22.58 -32.98
C PRO A 203 13.84 23.96 -33.36
N SER A 204 14.13 24.82 -32.39
CA SER A 204 14.79 26.11 -32.64
C SER A 204 16.27 25.93 -33.00
N SER A 205 17.00 25.08 -32.27
CA SER A 205 18.40 24.77 -32.55
C SER A 205 18.60 24.15 -33.93
N PHE A 206 17.70 23.26 -34.37
CA PHE A 206 17.72 22.66 -35.70
C PHE A 206 17.52 23.71 -36.81
N ARG A 207 16.56 24.62 -36.64
CA ARG A 207 16.34 25.72 -37.61
C ARG A 207 17.54 26.66 -37.70
N ALA A 208 18.20 26.94 -36.56
CA ALA A 208 19.43 27.72 -36.56
C ALA A 208 20.54 27.00 -37.36
N GLN A 209 20.75 25.70 -37.12
CA GLN A 209 21.73 24.90 -37.87
C GLN A 209 21.42 24.82 -39.38
N GLU A 210 20.16 24.71 -39.77
CA GLU A 210 19.74 24.74 -41.19
C GLU A 210 20.03 26.12 -41.81
N GLY A 211 19.81 27.20 -41.05
CA GLY A 211 20.18 28.56 -41.43
C GLY A 211 21.68 28.72 -41.68
N HIS A 212 22.51 28.33 -40.70
CA HIS A 212 23.98 28.40 -40.83
C HIS A 212 24.51 27.54 -41.98
N ALA A 213 23.99 26.32 -42.18
CA ALA A 213 24.41 25.48 -43.30
C ALA A 213 24.04 26.09 -44.66
N THR A 214 22.89 26.76 -44.75
CA THR A 214 22.46 27.46 -45.98
C THR A 214 23.35 28.67 -46.25
N GLU A 215 23.66 29.45 -45.23
CA GLU A 215 24.58 30.59 -45.33
C GLU A 215 25.97 30.15 -45.76
N MET A 216 26.55 29.13 -45.12
CA MET A 216 27.84 28.56 -45.51
C MET A 216 27.85 28.00 -46.95
N ALA A 217 26.75 27.41 -47.42
CA ALA A 217 26.63 26.95 -48.79
C ALA A 217 26.61 28.11 -49.80
N ASN A 218 25.91 29.21 -49.48
CA ASN A 218 25.89 30.42 -50.30
C ASN A 218 27.28 31.08 -50.36
N LEU A 219 27.99 31.13 -49.23
CA LEU A 219 29.37 31.65 -49.16
C LEU A 219 30.33 30.79 -49.99
N LEU A 220 30.22 29.46 -49.93
CA LEU A 220 31.01 28.56 -50.77
C LEU A 220 30.67 28.73 -52.26
N GLU A 221 29.41 28.89 -52.62
CA GLU A 221 29.00 29.16 -54.01
C GLU A 221 29.64 30.47 -54.52
N SER A 222 29.70 31.51 -53.67
CA SER A 222 30.40 32.76 -53.98
C SER A 222 31.90 32.55 -54.21
N LEU A 223 32.57 31.77 -53.36
CA LEU A 223 33.99 31.42 -53.52
C LEU A 223 34.26 30.61 -54.80
N VAL A 224 33.38 29.66 -55.15
CA VAL A 224 33.49 28.87 -56.39
C VAL A 224 33.30 29.77 -57.62
N ARG A 225 32.30 30.68 -57.61
CA ARG A 225 32.12 31.66 -58.68
C ARG A 225 33.34 32.57 -58.81
N HIS A 226 33.92 33.03 -57.71
CA HIS A 226 35.14 33.83 -57.73
C HIS A 226 36.35 33.05 -58.29
N TYR A 227 36.50 31.77 -57.95
CA TYR A 227 37.51 30.90 -58.53
C TYR A 227 37.33 30.74 -60.05
N ASP A 228 36.11 30.50 -60.52
CA ASP A 228 35.79 30.39 -61.95
C ASP A 228 36.07 31.70 -62.70
N LEU A 229 35.77 32.85 -62.07
CA LEU A 229 36.12 34.16 -62.59
C LEU A 229 37.65 34.39 -62.64
N CYS A 230 38.41 33.93 -61.64
CA CYS A 230 39.88 33.97 -61.65
C CYS A 230 40.47 33.10 -62.76
N VAL A 231 39.91 31.89 -62.98
CA VAL A 231 40.28 31.00 -64.09
C VAL A 231 40.02 31.68 -65.44
N THR A 232 38.85 32.30 -65.58
CA THR A 232 38.47 33.02 -66.81
C THR A 232 39.38 34.23 -67.05
N ALA A 233 39.64 35.04 -66.02
CA ALA A 233 40.55 36.19 -66.10
C ALA A 233 41.98 35.80 -66.51
N LEU A 234 42.48 34.66 -66.00
CA LEU A 234 43.80 34.12 -66.38
C LEU A 234 43.83 33.57 -67.82
N LYS A 235 42.75 32.90 -68.28
CA LYS A 235 42.63 32.44 -69.68
C LYS A 235 42.64 33.60 -70.69
N HIS A 236 42.14 34.77 -70.30
CA HIS A 236 42.07 35.98 -71.12
C HIS A 236 43.27 36.94 -70.95
N THR A 237 44.30 36.54 -70.20
CA THR A 237 45.51 37.33 -69.99
C THR A 237 46.71 36.62 -70.62
N GLU A 238 47.48 37.33 -71.44
CA GLU A 238 48.68 36.81 -72.10
C GLU A 238 49.70 36.31 -71.05
N GLY A 239 50.14 35.05 -71.17
CA GLY A 239 51.04 34.41 -70.18
C GLY A 239 50.39 33.94 -68.88
N GLY A 240 49.07 34.15 -68.70
CA GLY A 240 48.31 33.78 -67.49
C GLY A 240 48.32 32.29 -67.16
N GLY A 241 48.16 31.43 -68.17
CA GLY A 241 48.15 29.97 -67.99
C GLY A 241 49.51 29.40 -67.53
N GLU A 242 50.61 29.86 -68.13
CA GLU A 242 51.96 29.42 -67.77
C GLU A 242 52.35 29.90 -66.36
N ALA A 243 52.00 31.14 -66.01
CA ALA A 243 52.28 31.71 -64.69
C ALA A 243 51.45 31.03 -63.57
N ALA A 244 50.19 30.68 -63.84
CA ALA A 244 49.34 29.96 -62.90
C ALA A 244 49.81 28.50 -62.67
N ALA A 245 50.31 27.83 -63.72
CA ALA A 245 50.87 26.47 -63.61
C ALA A 245 52.14 26.44 -62.74
N LEU A 246 53.01 27.44 -62.87
CA LEU A 246 54.20 27.58 -62.03
C LEU A 246 53.83 27.84 -60.56
N ALA A 247 52.94 28.79 -60.28
CA ALA A 247 52.55 29.14 -58.91
C ALA A 247 51.76 28.04 -58.19
N THR A 248 51.05 27.19 -58.93
CA THR A 248 50.32 26.06 -58.34
C THR A 248 51.18 24.84 -58.07
N GLY A 249 52.32 24.67 -58.76
CA GLY A 249 53.31 23.63 -58.48
C GLY A 249 54.09 23.84 -57.17
N GLU A 250 54.07 25.05 -56.62
CA GLU A 250 54.70 25.40 -55.33
C GLU A 250 53.78 25.18 -54.12
N LEU A 251 52.52 24.78 -54.32
CA LEU A 251 51.56 24.51 -53.24
C LEU A 251 51.74 23.07 -52.68
N PRO A 252 51.52 22.86 -51.38
CA PRO A 252 51.68 21.55 -50.75
C PRO A 252 50.69 20.51 -51.31
N ALA A 253 51.19 19.29 -51.57
CA ALA A 253 50.52 18.18 -52.27
C ALA A 253 49.24 17.62 -51.60
N ASN A 254 48.82 18.13 -50.44
CA ASN A 254 47.58 17.72 -49.75
C ASN A 254 46.31 18.37 -50.33
N LEU A 255 46.45 19.25 -51.31
CA LEU A 255 45.36 19.83 -52.07
C LEU A 255 45.35 19.15 -53.45
N ASP A 256 44.69 18.00 -53.55
CA ASP A 256 44.55 17.20 -54.78
C ASP A 256 43.65 17.96 -55.79
N ILE A 257 44.17 19.04 -56.36
CA ILE A 257 43.43 20.01 -57.17
C ILE A 257 44.09 20.15 -58.54
N ASN A 258 43.47 19.48 -59.52
CA ASN A 258 43.94 19.37 -60.89
C ASN A 258 43.95 20.73 -61.61
N VAL A 259 45.12 21.14 -62.10
CA VAL A 259 45.36 22.38 -62.87
C VAL A 259 45.20 22.14 -64.38
N GLU A 260 44.97 20.89 -64.81
CA GLU A 260 44.79 20.53 -66.22
C GLU A 260 43.57 21.19 -66.88
N SER A 261 42.59 21.67 -66.11
CA SER A 261 41.42 22.39 -66.62
C SER A 261 41.72 23.77 -67.25
N LEU A 262 42.93 24.31 -67.07
CA LEU A 262 43.36 25.53 -67.76
C LEU A 262 43.77 25.28 -69.22
N HIS A 263 44.14 24.04 -69.57
CA HIS A 263 44.71 23.67 -70.87
C HIS A 263 43.83 22.74 -71.72
N GLN A 264 42.78 22.12 -71.15
CA GLN A 264 41.95 21.13 -71.84
C GLN A 264 40.67 21.69 -72.50
N ASP A 265 40.26 22.92 -72.18
CA ASP A 265 39.07 23.54 -72.78
C ASP A 265 39.37 24.35 -74.03
N ALA A 266 38.39 24.39 -74.95
CA ALA A 266 38.39 25.14 -76.20
C ALA A 266 38.90 26.60 -76.06
N PRO A 267 39.48 27.19 -77.13
CA PRO A 267 40.01 28.55 -77.07
C PRO A 267 38.98 29.54 -76.54
N PRO A 268 39.39 30.49 -75.68
CA PRO A 268 38.49 31.42 -75.01
C PRO A 268 37.57 32.14 -76.01
N GLN A 269 36.28 32.27 -75.68
CA GLN A 269 35.34 33.07 -76.50
C GLN A 269 35.82 34.53 -76.53
N PRO A 270 35.82 35.23 -77.66
CA PRO A 270 36.35 36.59 -77.71
C PRO A 270 35.51 37.53 -76.82
N ILE A 271 36.07 37.94 -75.68
CA ILE A 271 35.51 38.95 -74.78
C ILE A 271 35.96 40.33 -75.28
N THR A 272 35.10 41.34 -75.17
CA THR A 272 35.50 42.72 -75.48
C THR A 272 36.50 43.26 -74.44
N GLU A 273 37.36 44.21 -74.83
CA GLU A 273 38.34 44.78 -73.90
C GLU A 273 37.67 45.50 -72.72
N GLU A 274 36.47 46.08 -72.92
CA GLU A 274 35.67 46.69 -71.86
C GLU A 274 35.16 45.63 -70.86
N GLU A 275 34.59 44.53 -71.34
CA GLU A 275 34.18 43.40 -70.49
C GLU A 275 35.37 42.78 -69.74
N ARG A 276 36.54 42.72 -70.36
CA ARG A 276 37.79 42.25 -69.73
C ARG A 276 38.23 43.18 -68.60
N THR A 277 38.24 44.50 -68.81
CA THR A 277 38.58 45.46 -67.75
C THR A 277 37.59 45.38 -66.58
N ASN A 278 36.29 45.26 -66.86
CA ASN A 278 35.27 45.10 -65.82
C ASN A 278 35.45 43.80 -65.02
N MET A 279 35.74 42.68 -65.69
CA MET A 279 36.03 41.40 -65.03
C MET A 279 37.25 41.49 -64.11
N LEU A 280 38.34 42.13 -64.55
CA LEU A 280 39.55 42.28 -63.74
C LEU A 280 39.33 43.17 -62.52
N LEU A 281 38.49 44.21 -62.62
CA LEU A 281 38.08 45.04 -61.48
C LEU A 281 37.26 44.25 -60.46
N VAL A 282 36.32 43.42 -60.92
CA VAL A 282 35.52 42.54 -60.04
C VAL A 282 36.42 41.52 -59.34
N VAL A 283 37.34 40.87 -60.06
CA VAL A 283 38.31 39.93 -59.46
C VAL A 283 39.17 40.62 -58.40
N GLY A 284 39.65 41.82 -58.65
CA GLY A 284 40.46 42.57 -57.68
C GLY A 284 39.67 42.96 -56.42
N LYS A 285 38.40 43.32 -56.57
CA LYS A 285 37.52 43.64 -55.43
C LYS A 285 37.17 42.39 -54.62
N ASP A 286 36.67 41.35 -55.26
CA ASP A 286 36.28 40.11 -54.61
C ASP A 286 37.46 39.44 -53.90
N ALA A 287 38.67 39.53 -54.47
CA ALA A 287 39.87 38.97 -53.86
C ALA A 287 40.25 39.60 -52.52
N ALA A 288 39.80 40.84 -52.24
CA ALA A 288 39.98 41.46 -50.92
C ALA A 288 38.99 40.91 -49.87
N GLU A 289 37.85 40.39 -50.31
CA GLU A 289 36.77 39.85 -49.45
C GLU A 289 36.92 38.32 -49.21
N VAL A 290 37.72 37.61 -50.01
CA VAL A 290 37.90 36.14 -49.90
C VAL A 290 38.31 35.66 -48.50
N GLU A 291 39.23 36.35 -47.82
CA GLU A 291 39.67 35.93 -46.48
C GLU A 291 38.58 36.13 -45.42
N GLU A 292 37.79 37.18 -45.54
CA GLU A 292 36.64 37.47 -44.66
C GLU A 292 35.56 36.40 -44.83
N VAL A 293 35.19 36.08 -46.08
CA VAL A 293 34.22 35.03 -46.40
C VAL A 293 34.67 33.65 -45.88
N VAL A 294 35.96 33.33 -45.97
CA VAL A 294 36.50 32.08 -45.38
C VAL A 294 36.44 32.10 -43.84
N GLY A 295 36.63 33.28 -43.23
CA GLY A 295 36.44 33.50 -41.80
C GLY A 295 34.98 33.23 -41.38
N GLU A 296 34.02 33.81 -42.08
CA GLU A 296 32.59 33.62 -41.82
C GLU A 296 32.17 32.14 -41.93
N ILE A 297 32.67 31.40 -42.94
CA ILE A 297 32.42 29.95 -43.06
C ILE A 297 32.97 29.18 -41.84
N ARG A 298 34.14 29.58 -41.31
CA ARG A 298 34.73 28.94 -40.13
C ARG A 298 33.97 29.27 -38.86
N ASP A 299 33.58 30.53 -38.67
CA ASP A 299 32.82 30.97 -37.51
C ASP A 299 31.44 30.29 -37.47
N GLY A 300 30.74 30.23 -38.62
CA GLY A 300 29.49 29.49 -38.76
C GLY A 300 29.63 28.00 -38.43
N LEU A 301 30.74 27.36 -38.81
CA LEU A 301 31.00 25.97 -38.43
C LEU A 301 31.17 25.82 -36.91
N VAL A 302 31.92 26.71 -36.26
CA VAL A 302 32.15 26.68 -34.80
C VAL A 302 30.83 26.85 -34.05
N GLU A 303 29.96 27.76 -34.50
CA GLU A 303 28.61 27.94 -33.93
C GLU A 303 27.76 26.67 -34.10
N MET A 304 27.75 26.07 -35.30
CA MET A 304 27.02 24.83 -35.56
C MET A 304 27.50 23.66 -34.67
N GLU A 305 28.81 23.54 -34.44
CA GLU A 305 29.40 22.54 -33.55
C GLU A 305 29.00 22.77 -32.08
N GLY A 306 28.97 24.03 -31.62
CA GLY A 306 28.48 24.41 -30.30
C GLY A 306 27.01 24.00 -30.09
N VAL A 307 26.13 24.36 -31.03
CA VAL A 307 24.71 23.98 -30.97
C VAL A 307 24.52 22.46 -31.04
N LEU A 308 25.34 21.75 -31.82
CA LEU A 308 25.29 20.29 -31.89
C LEU A 308 25.69 19.65 -30.54
N ALA A 309 26.70 20.19 -29.85
CA ALA A 309 27.10 19.71 -28.54
C ALA A 309 25.98 19.86 -27.51
N GLU A 310 25.34 21.03 -27.46
CA GLU A 310 24.21 21.31 -26.55
C GLU A 310 23.02 20.37 -26.82
N THR A 311 22.63 20.22 -28.08
CA THR A 311 21.52 19.33 -28.48
C THR A 311 21.82 17.87 -28.17
N THR A 312 23.06 17.43 -28.33
CA THR A 312 23.50 16.07 -27.96
C THR A 312 23.39 15.84 -26.46
N THR A 313 23.88 16.76 -25.63
CA THR A 313 23.77 16.67 -24.16
C THR A 313 22.30 16.60 -23.72
N TYR A 314 21.42 17.40 -24.32
CA TYR A 314 19.99 17.34 -24.01
C TYR A 314 19.36 15.99 -24.37
N ILE A 315 19.68 15.41 -25.53
CA ILE A 315 19.20 14.07 -25.91
C ILE A 315 19.74 13.00 -24.96
N GLU A 316 20.99 13.08 -24.53
CA GLU A 316 21.55 12.16 -23.54
C GLU A 316 20.79 12.20 -22.22
N GLN A 317 20.40 13.40 -21.76
CA GLN A 317 19.52 13.55 -20.59
C GLN A 317 18.16 12.89 -20.81
N LEU A 318 17.51 13.10 -21.97
CA LEU A 318 16.23 12.44 -22.31
C LEU A 318 16.36 10.91 -22.38
N ARG A 319 17.47 10.39 -22.90
CA ARG A 319 17.76 8.94 -22.92
C ARG A 319 17.95 8.39 -21.50
N ALA A 320 18.69 9.09 -20.65
CA ALA A 320 18.89 8.72 -19.25
C ALA A 320 17.56 8.74 -18.47
N GLU A 321 16.74 9.76 -18.68
CA GLU A 321 15.38 9.85 -18.15
C GLU A 321 14.52 8.64 -18.58
N ASN A 322 14.49 8.34 -19.88
CA ASN A 322 13.75 7.19 -20.41
C ASN A 322 14.23 5.86 -19.80
N ALA A 323 15.54 5.69 -19.61
CA ALA A 323 16.11 4.51 -18.97
C ALA A 323 15.69 4.39 -17.49
N GLY A 324 15.69 5.51 -16.77
CA GLY A 324 15.16 5.60 -15.39
C GLY A 324 13.67 5.23 -15.32
N LEU A 325 12.85 5.83 -16.18
CA LEU A 325 11.41 5.54 -16.26
C LEU A 325 11.11 4.08 -16.60
N ARG A 326 11.87 3.45 -17.50
CA ARG A 326 11.74 2.01 -17.77
C ARG A 326 12.04 1.14 -16.55
N SER A 327 13.00 1.56 -15.73
CA SER A 327 13.34 0.88 -14.48
C SER A 327 12.19 1.00 -13.46
N VAL A 328 11.56 2.18 -13.39
CA VAL A 328 10.33 2.40 -12.59
C VAL A 328 9.18 1.52 -13.09
N VAL A 329 8.95 1.43 -14.40
CA VAL A 329 7.92 0.54 -14.98
C VAL A 329 8.18 -0.93 -14.64
N SER A 330 9.44 -1.37 -14.65
CA SER A 330 9.81 -2.72 -14.22
C SER A 330 9.49 -2.96 -12.74
N LEU A 331 9.77 -1.98 -11.87
CA LEU A 331 9.41 -2.06 -10.45
C LEU A 331 7.89 -2.10 -10.25
N LEU A 332 7.16 -1.25 -10.96
CA LEU A 332 5.69 -1.24 -10.98
C LEU A 332 5.14 -2.61 -11.41
N GLY A 333 5.72 -3.22 -12.44
CA GLY A 333 5.33 -4.56 -12.90
C GLY A 333 5.57 -5.66 -11.84
N LYS A 334 6.66 -5.57 -11.07
CA LYS A 334 6.94 -6.49 -9.96
C LYS A 334 5.90 -6.37 -8.84
N VAL A 335 5.59 -5.14 -8.41
CA VAL A 335 4.59 -4.87 -7.38
C VAL A 335 3.19 -5.27 -7.86
N GLY A 336 2.85 -4.96 -9.12
CA GLY A 336 1.61 -5.41 -9.75
C GLY A 336 1.48 -6.94 -9.79
N GLY A 337 2.58 -7.67 -10.00
CA GLY A 337 2.61 -9.12 -9.90
C GLY A 337 2.40 -9.68 -8.49
N GLN A 338 2.71 -8.90 -7.44
CA GLN A 338 2.48 -9.27 -6.04
C GLN A 338 1.05 -8.95 -5.58
N MET A 339 0.29 -8.17 -6.35
CA MET A 339 -1.07 -7.74 -6.00
C MET A 339 -2.03 -8.86 -5.61
N PRO A 340 -2.08 -10.00 -6.33
CA PRO A 340 -2.94 -11.12 -5.94
C PRO A 340 -2.61 -11.65 -4.55
N GLY A 341 -1.35 -11.57 -4.12
CA GLY A 341 -0.92 -11.95 -2.78
C GLY A 341 -1.51 -11.05 -1.69
N TYR A 342 -1.48 -9.73 -1.88
CA TYR A 342 -2.09 -8.78 -0.94
C TYR A 342 -3.61 -8.94 -0.83
N ILE A 343 -4.28 -9.10 -1.98
CA ILE A 343 -5.74 -9.33 -2.02
C ILE A 343 -6.09 -10.68 -1.37
N SER A 344 -5.29 -11.72 -1.62
CA SER A 344 -5.48 -13.02 -1.00
C SER A 344 -5.28 -12.96 0.51
N ALA A 345 -4.33 -12.18 1.02
CA ALA A 345 -4.14 -11.99 2.45
C ALA A 345 -5.37 -11.33 3.11
N ALA A 346 -5.95 -10.31 2.47
CA ALA A 346 -7.20 -9.68 2.92
C ALA A 346 -8.37 -10.67 2.92
N SER A 347 -8.49 -11.47 1.87
CA SER A 347 -9.55 -12.50 1.75
C SER A 347 -9.39 -13.60 2.79
N GLU A 348 -8.15 -14.02 3.05
CA GLU A 348 -7.85 -15.02 4.08
C GLU A 348 -8.12 -14.49 5.49
N TYR A 349 -7.79 -13.21 5.74
CA TYR A 349 -8.16 -12.53 6.98
C TYR A 349 -9.68 -12.51 7.18
N MET A 350 -10.46 -12.13 6.16
CA MET A 350 -11.92 -12.14 6.23
C MET A 350 -12.47 -13.53 6.52
N ALA A 351 -11.99 -14.55 5.81
CA ALA A 351 -12.44 -15.92 6.02
C ALA A 351 -12.14 -16.42 7.44
N ARG A 352 -10.94 -16.12 7.97
CA ARG A 352 -10.59 -16.42 9.36
C ARG A 352 -11.46 -15.63 10.33
N TRP A 353 -11.70 -14.34 10.08
CA TRP A 353 -12.55 -13.52 10.93
C TRP A 353 -13.98 -14.07 11.00
N ASP A 354 -14.56 -14.46 9.87
CA ASP A 354 -15.90 -15.05 9.81
C ASP A 354 -15.98 -16.38 10.60
N GLU A 355 -14.94 -17.23 10.52
CA GLU A 355 -14.82 -18.46 11.31
C GLU A 355 -14.73 -18.16 12.82
N GLU A 356 -13.80 -17.28 13.22
CA GLU A 356 -13.63 -16.95 14.65
C GLU A 356 -14.85 -16.24 15.23
N ARG A 357 -15.51 -15.36 14.47
CA ARG A 357 -16.76 -14.72 14.88
C ARG A 357 -17.81 -15.77 15.20
N SER A 358 -18.00 -16.74 14.31
CA SER A 358 -18.96 -17.84 14.50
C SER A 358 -18.62 -18.68 15.73
N ASN A 359 -17.32 -19.00 15.92
CA ASN A 359 -16.85 -19.73 17.09
C ASN A 359 -17.12 -18.97 18.40
N ILE A 360 -16.83 -17.67 18.43
CA ILE A 360 -17.06 -16.82 19.60
C ILE A 360 -18.55 -16.72 19.90
N GLU A 361 -19.41 -16.57 18.90
CA GLU A 361 -20.87 -16.54 19.05
C GLU A 361 -21.41 -17.85 19.64
N GLU A 362 -20.97 -19.00 19.13
CA GLU A 362 -21.32 -20.31 19.69
C GLU A 362 -20.88 -20.44 21.16
N LYS A 363 -19.67 -19.96 21.48
CA LYS A 363 -19.14 -20.02 22.85
C LYS A 363 -19.86 -19.04 23.79
N MET A 364 -20.31 -17.89 23.30
CA MET A 364 -21.17 -16.99 24.07
C MET A 364 -22.53 -17.62 24.38
N GLU A 365 -23.13 -18.34 23.42
CA GLU A 365 -24.37 -19.09 23.67
C GLU A 365 -24.15 -20.17 24.74
N GLN A 366 -23.02 -20.88 24.70
CA GLN A 366 -22.65 -21.85 25.73
C GLN A 366 -22.47 -21.21 27.11
N LEU A 367 -21.85 -20.02 27.19
CA LEU A 367 -21.72 -19.26 28.45
C LEU A 367 -23.10 -18.89 29.02
N GLU A 368 -24.01 -18.43 28.17
CA GLU A 368 -25.36 -18.07 28.60
C GLU A 368 -26.17 -19.31 29.02
N GLY A 369 -26.04 -20.43 28.32
CA GLY A 369 -26.65 -21.70 28.71
C GLY A 369 -26.15 -22.18 30.08
N LEU A 370 -24.84 -22.07 30.32
CA LEU A 370 -24.24 -22.44 31.59
C LEU A 370 -24.71 -21.53 32.75
N ARG A 371 -24.83 -20.23 32.48
CA ARG A 371 -25.42 -19.28 33.43
C ARG A 371 -26.87 -19.67 33.78
N GLN A 372 -27.70 -19.95 32.79
CA GLN A 372 -29.10 -20.36 33.02
C GLN A 372 -29.18 -21.66 33.82
N PHE A 373 -28.30 -22.62 33.55
CA PHE A 373 -28.21 -23.85 34.33
C PHE A 373 -27.89 -23.57 35.80
N TYR A 374 -26.90 -22.70 36.08
CA TYR A 374 -26.53 -22.33 37.45
C TYR A 374 -27.58 -21.49 38.19
N GLU A 375 -28.28 -20.60 37.49
CA GLU A 375 -29.46 -19.90 38.05
C GLU A 375 -30.60 -20.89 38.36
N GLY A 376 -30.80 -21.88 37.50
CA GLY A 376 -31.74 -22.98 37.71
C GLY A 376 -31.36 -23.84 38.91
N PHE A 377 -30.07 -24.14 39.09
CA PHE A 377 -29.56 -24.87 40.26
C PHE A 377 -29.81 -24.10 41.57
N LEU A 378 -29.54 -22.79 41.60
CA LEU A 378 -29.89 -21.93 42.74
C LEU A 378 -31.39 -21.99 43.06
N GLY A 379 -32.24 -21.90 42.03
CA GLY A 379 -33.69 -22.00 42.19
C GLY A 379 -34.15 -23.38 42.69
N ALA A 380 -33.58 -24.46 42.16
CA ALA A 380 -33.88 -25.82 42.58
C ALA A 380 -33.46 -26.09 44.03
N TYR A 381 -32.35 -25.51 44.49
CA TYR A 381 -31.93 -25.59 45.88
C TYR A 381 -32.92 -24.90 46.84
N ASP A 382 -33.40 -23.71 46.49
CA ASP A 382 -34.48 -23.05 47.25
C ASP A 382 -35.76 -23.91 47.27
N GLY A 383 -36.10 -24.54 46.14
CA GLY A 383 -37.21 -25.49 46.04
C GLY A 383 -37.04 -26.73 46.94
N LEU A 384 -35.81 -27.28 47.03
CA LEU A 384 -35.48 -28.40 47.90
C LEU A 384 -35.71 -28.04 49.37
N LEU A 385 -35.29 -26.85 49.81
CA LEU A 385 -35.53 -26.37 51.17
C LEU A 385 -37.04 -26.32 51.48
N VAL A 386 -37.83 -25.73 50.59
CA VAL A 386 -39.29 -25.65 50.74
C VAL A 386 -39.92 -27.06 50.80
N GLU A 387 -39.50 -27.98 49.95
CA GLU A 387 -40.02 -29.35 49.93
C GLU A 387 -39.67 -30.13 51.22
N VAL A 388 -38.47 -29.94 51.77
CA VAL A 388 -38.09 -30.53 53.07
C VAL A 388 -38.99 -29.99 54.19
N GLY A 389 -39.23 -28.68 54.22
CA GLY A 389 -40.18 -28.06 55.14
C GLY A 389 -41.60 -28.63 55.01
N ARG A 390 -42.08 -28.81 53.77
CA ARG A 390 -43.39 -29.41 53.48
C ARG A 390 -43.48 -30.85 53.98
N ARG A 391 -42.47 -31.70 53.69
CA ARG A 391 -42.44 -33.10 54.15
C ARG A 391 -42.42 -33.20 55.66
N ARG A 392 -41.66 -32.33 56.34
CA ARG A 392 -41.65 -32.25 57.80
C ARG A 392 -43.02 -31.84 58.35
N GLY A 393 -43.69 -30.88 57.72
CA GLY A 393 -45.06 -30.49 58.08
C GLY A 393 -46.07 -31.64 57.97
N VAL A 394 -45.98 -32.43 56.89
CA VAL A 394 -46.82 -33.62 56.70
C VAL A 394 -46.51 -34.70 57.73
N GLN A 395 -45.22 -34.96 58.02
CA GLN A 395 -44.82 -35.92 59.05
C GLN A 395 -45.38 -35.52 60.42
N ASN A 396 -45.21 -34.26 60.82
CA ASN A 396 -45.73 -33.76 62.09
C ASN A 396 -47.27 -33.86 62.16
N ALA A 397 -47.97 -33.65 61.05
CA ALA A 397 -49.42 -33.81 60.99
C ALA A 397 -49.84 -35.29 61.14
N MET A 398 -49.11 -36.23 60.50
CA MET A 398 -49.33 -37.66 60.67
C MET A 398 -49.06 -38.11 62.11
N GLU A 399 -47.97 -37.66 62.72
CA GLU A 399 -47.62 -37.94 64.12
C GLU A 399 -48.69 -37.39 65.07
N LYS A 400 -49.20 -36.18 64.82
CA LYS A 400 -50.30 -35.60 65.61
C LYS A 400 -51.57 -36.43 65.50
N ILE A 401 -51.96 -36.87 64.30
CA ILE A 401 -53.13 -37.74 64.10
C ILE A 401 -52.94 -39.07 64.82
N ALA A 402 -51.74 -39.68 64.73
CA ALA A 402 -51.43 -40.92 65.43
C ALA A 402 -51.52 -40.75 66.96
N GLN A 403 -51.01 -39.65 67.50
CA GLN A 403 -51.12 -39.31 68.92
C GLN A 403 -52.59 -39.12 69.35
N GLU A 404 -53.39 -38.39 68.57
CA GLU A 404 -54.82 -38.19 68.84
C GLU A 404 -55.61 -39.50 68.76
N ALA A 405 -55.29 -40.37 67.79
CA ALA A 405 -55.89 -41.70 67.67
C ALA A 405 -55.53 -42.58 68.86
N MET A 406 -54.26 -42.62 69.26
CA MET A 406 -53.80 -43.34 70.46
C MET A 406 -54.47 -42.80 71.73
N ALA A 407 -54.62 -41.48 71.88
CA ALA A 407 -55.32 -40.90 73.01
C ALA A 407 -56.80 -41.31 73.07
N LYS A 408 -57.48 -41.39 71.92
CA LYS A 408 -58.88 -41.87 71.83
C LYS A 408 -59.01 -43.36 72.13
N ILE A 409 -58.08 -44.18 71.62
CA ILE A 409 -58.00 -45.62 71.91
C ILE A 409 -57.78 -45.86 73.41
N GLU A 410 -56.84 -45.15 74.02
CA GLU A 410 -56.53 -45.26 75.45
C GLU A 410 -57.73 -44.84 76.32
N LYS A 411 -58.48 -43.83 75.87
CA LYS A 411 -59.73 -43.42 76.53
C LYS A 411 -60.78 -44.55 76.50
N LEU A 412 -61.02 -45.17 75.35
CA LEU A 412 -61.95 -46.30 75.22
C LEU A 412 -61.49 -47.52 76.02
N PHE A 413 -60.18 -47.78 76.06
CA PHE A 413 -59.60 -48.84 76.88
C PHE A 413 -59.91 -48.64 78.37
N LYS A 414 -59.75 -47.41 78.87
CA LYS A 414 -60.09 -47.07 80.26
C LYS A 414 -61.59 -47.19 80.53
N GLU A 415 -62.42 -46.67 79.63
CA GLU A 415 -63.87 -46.78 79.76
C GLU A 415 -64.34 -48.26 79.77
N ASP A 416 -63.81 -49.13 78.90
CA ASP A 416 -64.11 -50.57 78.92
C ASP A 416 -63.56 -51.27 80.17
N ALA A 417 -62.36 -50.91 80.63
CA ALA A 417 -61.79 -51.43 81.87
C ALA A 417 -62.69 -51.08 83.07
N ASP A 418 -63.10 -49.82 83.19
CA ASP A 418 -63.97 -49.32 84.27
C ASP A 418 -65.34 -50.01 84.22
N GLN A 419 -65.96 -50.14 83.04
CA GLN A 419 -67.25 -50.84 82.88
C GLN A 419 -67.17 -52.33 83.21
N ARG A 420 -66.07 -53.01 82.86
CA ARG A 420 -65.85 -54.41 83.22
C ARG A 420 -65.60 -54.58 84.72
N GLU A 421 -64.92 -53.63 85.35
CA GLU A 421 -64.73 -53.62 86.81
C GLU A 421 -66.06 -53.43 87.53
N LEU A 422 -66.87 -52.44 87.12
CA LEU A 422 -68.23 -52.23 87.63
C LEU A 422 -69.10 -53.48 87.44
N PHE A 423 -69.09 -54.09 86.25
CA PHE A 423 -69.84 -55.33 86.00
C PHE A 423 -69.38 -56.48 86.91
N LYS A 424 -68.07 -56.58 87.14
CA LYS A 424 -67.50 -57.59 88.03
C LYS A 424 -67.86 -57.34 89.49
N GLU A 425 -67.90 -56.08 89.94
CA GLU A 425 -68.39 -55.72 91.28
C GLU A 425 -69.88 -56.07 91.45
N ASP A 426 -70.71 -55.77 90.46
CA ASP A 426 -72.17 -55.95 90.55
C ASP A 426 -72.63 -57.42 90.39
N GLN A 427 -71.98 -58.18 89.50
CA GLN A 427 -72.44 -59.51 89.08
C GLN A 427 -71.43 -60.64 89.34
N GLY A 428 -70.18 -60.32 89.72
CA GLY A 428 -69.08 -61.28 89.81
C GLY A 428 -69.31 -62.37 90.86
N ASP A 429 -69.95 -62.06 91.98
CA ASP A 429 -70.24 -63.02 93.06
C ASP A 429 -71.23 -64.12 92.63
N PHE A 430 -72.02 -63.86 91.57
CA PHE A 430 -73.04 -64.77 91.05
C PHE A 430 -72.57 -65.54 89.80
N LEU A 431 -71.37 -65.26 89.29
CA LEU A 431 -70.84 -65.85 88.07
C LEU A 431 -69.64 -66.78 88.39
N PRO A 432 -69.75 -68.09 88.11
CA PRO A 432 -68.61 -69.01 88.21
C PRO A 432 -67.46 -68.55 87.30
N SER A 433 -66.22 -68.58 87.81
CA SER A 433 -65.04 -68.09 87.10
C SER A 433 -64.71 -68.83 85.79
N ASP A 434 -65.30 -70.01 85.58
CA ASP A 434 -65.09 -70.89 84.42
C ASP A 434 -66.14 -70.72 83.31
N ILE A 435 -67.17 -69.90 83.51
CA ILE A 435 -68.23 -69.69 82.50
C ILE A 435 -67.69 -69.03 81.22
N TRP A 436 -66.71 -68.12 81.36
CA TRP A 436 -66.03 -67.48 80.24
C TRP A 436 -64.68 -66.87 80.68
N PRO A 437 -63.54 -67.29 80.07
CA PRO A 437 -62.22 -66.73 80.41
C PRO A 437 -62.10 -65.21 80.21
N GLY A 438 -62.94 -64.64 79.33
CA GLY A 438 -62.96 -63.20 79.05
C GLY A 438 -63.40 -62.32 80.22
N LEU A 439 -64.03 -62.89 81.26
CA LEU A 439 -64.45 -62.16 82.47
C LEU A 439 -63.26 -61.60 83.26
N VAL A 440 -62.08 -62.22 83.14
CA VAL A 440 -60.85 -61.86 83.89
C VAL A 440 -59.78 -61.28 82.97
N ASN A 441 -59.91 -61.45 81.65
CA ASN A 441 -58.94 -60.95 80.71
C ASN A 441 -58.95 -59.41 80.66
N PRO A 442 -57.78 -58.77 80.62
CA PRO A 442 -57.72 -57.32 80.42
C PRO A 442 -58.34 -56.94 79.05
N PRO A 443 -58.85 -55.70 78.89
CA PRO A 443 -59.29 -55.22 77.59
C PRO A 443 -58.19 -55.31 76.53
N VAL A 444 -58.58 -55.35 75.26
CA VAL A 444 -57.64 -55.40 74.13
C VAL A 444 -56.88 -54.08 74.04
N ARG A 445 -55.55 -54.14 73.91
CA ARG A 445 -54.72 -52.96 73.64
C ARG A 445 -54.43 -52.83 72.16
N PHE A 446 -54.53 -51.60 71.66
CA PHE A 446 -54.11 -51.24 70.30
C PHE A 446 -52.92 -50.28 70.36
N GLU A 447 -52.06 -50.36 69.36
CA GLU A 447 -50.88 -49.52 69.26
C GLU A 447 -50.68 -49.05 67.81
N VAL A 448 -50.39 -47.77 67.64
CA VAL A 448 -50.04 -47.16 66.35
C VAL A 448 -48.54 -46.88 66.37
N ARG A 449 -47.77 -47.52 65.49
CA ARG A 449 -46.34 -47.28 65.31
C ARG A 449 -46.03 -46.85 63.88
N ALA A 450 -45.03 -46.00 63.74
CA ALA A 450 -44.43 -45.74 62.44
C ALA A 450 -43.72 -47.01 61.93
N ILE A 451 -43.77 -47.27 60.62
CA ILE A 451 -43.04 -48.36 59.99
C ILE A 451 -41.66 -47.83 59.61
N ASP A 452 -40.60 -48.42 60.17
CA ASP A 452 -39.22 -48.05 59.87
C ASP A 452 -38.91 -48.35 58.40
N GLY A 453 -38.65 -47.30 57.62
CA GLY A 453 -38.38 -47.41 56.18
C GLY A 453 -38.23 -46.07 55.45
N ALA A 454 -38.79 -44.99 55.99
CA ALA A 454 -38.50 -43.64 55.53
C ALA A 454 -37.30 -43.08 56.31
N GLY A 455 -36.19 -42.75 55.64
CA GLY A 455 -35.06 -42.06 56.28
C GLY A 455 -35.54 -40.79 57.01
N SER A 456 -34.83 -40.41 58.08
CA SER A 456 -35.20 -39.23 58.87
C SER A 456 -35.20 -37.97 58.01
N ILE A 457 -36.29 -37.20 58.07
CA ILE A 457 -36.39 -35.92 57.37
C ILE A 457 -35.47 -34.93 58.10
N PRO A 458 -34.51 -34.28 57.40
CA PRO A 458 -33.62 -33.30 58.00
C PRO A 458 -34.36 -32.16 58.70
N GLU A 459 -33.86 -31.75 59.86
CA GLU A 459 -34.43 -30.63 60.61
C GLU A 459 -33.80 -29.31 60.16
N VAL A 460 -34.55 -28.53 59.39
CA VAL A 460 -34.14 -27.22 58.88
C VAL A 460 -34.78 -26.10 59.71
N LYS A 461 -34.00 -25.06 60.04
CA LYS A 461 -34.49 -23.91 60.80
C LYS A 461 -35.63 -23.19 60.05
N LYS A 462 -36.68 -22.80 60.78
CA LYS A 462 -37.86 -22.09 60.21
C LYS A 462 -37.49 -20.83 59.44
N GLU A 463 -36.51 -20.05 59.93
CA GLU A 463 -36.05 -18.83 59.27
C GLU A 463 -35.45 -19.10 57.87
N VAL A 464 -34.78 -20.24 57.69
CA VAL A 464 -34.18 -20.63 56.41
C VAL A 464 -35.29 -21.04 55.43
N LEU A 465 -36.28 -21.79 55.91
CA LEU A 465 -37.44 -22.19 55.12
C LEU A 465 -38.27 -20.99 54.67
N GLU A 466 -38.48 -19.99 55.54
CA GLU A 466 -39.24 -18.79 55.21
C GLU A 466 -38.51 -17.91 54.18
N LYS A 467 -37.19 -17.74 54.31
CA LYS A 467 -36.37 -17.06 53.31
C LYS A 467 -36.38 -17.80 51.97
N ALA A 468 -36.27 -19.12 51.97
CA ALA A 468 -36.38 -19.92 50.75
C ALA A 468 -37.77 -19.78 50.11
N PHE A 469 -38.84 -19.83 50.90
CA PHE A 469 -40.20 -19.65 50.44
C PHE A 469 -40.42 -18.26 49.82
N GLN A 470 -39.88 -17.21 50.42
CA GLN A 470 -39.91 -15.85 49.86
C GLN A 470 -39.16 -15.76 48.52
N ARG A 471 -37.98 -16.38 48.40
CA ARG A 471 -37.20 -16.41 47.15
C ARG A 471 -37.88 -17.18 46.03
N VAL A 472 -38.49 -18.33 46.34
CA VAL A 472 -39.28 -19.11 45.37
C VAL A 472 -40.48 -18.29 44.91
N ARG A 473 -41.18 -17.64 45.84
CA ARG A 473 -42.35 -16.82 45.52
C ARG A 473 -42.02 -15.55 44.72
N SER A 474 -40.84 -14.95 44.92
CA SER A 474 -40.42 -13.78 44.14
C SER A 474 -39.99 -14.10 42.71
N LYS A 475 -39.77 -15.39 42.37
CA LYS A 475 -39.36 -15.86 41.04
C LYS A 475 -40.54 -16.35 40.18
N VAL A 476 -41.73 -16.50 40.76
CA VAL A 476 -43.01 -16.82 40.10
C VAL A 476 -43.80 -15.54 39.95
#